data_AF-A0AAA9YYM3-F1
#
_entry.id   AF-A0AAA9YYM3-F1
#
_cell.length_a   1.000
_cell.length_b   1.000
_cell.length_c   1.000
_cell.angle_alpha   90.00
_cell.angle_beta   90.00
_cell.angle_gamma   90.00
#
_symmetry.space_group_name_H-M   'P 1'
#
loop_
_entity.id
_entity.type
_entity.pdbx_description
1 polymer ?
#
loop_
_entity_poly.entity_id
_entity_poly.type
_entity_poly.pdbx_seq_one_letter_code
_entity_poly.pdbx_strand_id
1 'polypeptide(L)'
;MLYPLVNRRSHLDTNSKLLLYKTVFKPVMTYGFPAWYNCAATHRKKLQIKQNRILKMMLNLEPFHSTDDVHKTTNMERIDDWFQRVLPKFWMGCTSSANPLLQHLPVILD
;
A
#
# COMPACT_ATOMS: atom_id res chain seq x y z
N MET A 1 -7.78 3.08 -16.91
CA MET A 1 -8.19 1.80 -17.52
C MET A 1 -8.94 0.88 -16.54
N LEU A 2 -8.47 0.66 -15.30
CA LEU A 2 -9.15 -0.23 -14.33
C LEU A 2 -10.33 0.40 -13.56
N TYR A 3 -10.58 1.70 -13.75
CA TYR A 3 -11.63 2.43 -13.05
C TYR A 3 -13.04 1.82 -13.20
N PRO A 4 -13.49 1.37 -14.40
CA PRO A 4 -14.83 0.77 -14.56
C PRO A 4 -15.05 -0.47 -13.68
N LEU A 5 -14.00 -1.25 -13.42
CA LEU A 5 -14.07 -2.48 -12.62
C LEU A 5 -14.17 -2.19 -11.12
N VAL A 6 -13.53 -1.11 -10.68
CA VAL A 6 -13.43 -0.71 -9.27
C VAL A 6 -14.55 0.24 -8.85
N ASN A 7 -15.22 0.86 -9.82
CA ASN A 7 -16.30 1.80 -9.57
C ASN A 7 -17.43 1.17 -8.74
N ARG A 8 -18.14 2.00 -7.97
CA ARG A 8 -19.32 1.62 -7.18
C ARG A 8 -20.41 0.96 -8.02
N ARG A 9 -20.55 1.39 -9.28
CA ARG A 9 -21.52 0.86 -10.25
C ARG A 9 -21.08 -0.45 -10.91
N SER A 10 -19.89 -0.96 -10.60
CA SER A 10 -19.40 -2.24 -11.13
C SER A 10 -20.17 -3.40 -10.51
N HIS A 11 -20.67 -4.30 -11.36
CA HIS A 11 -21.37 -5.54 -10.98
C HIS A 11 -20.44 -6.61 -10.37
N LEU A 12 -19.13 -6.34 -10.29
CA LEU A 12 -18.18 -7.22 -9.61
C LEU A 12 -18.51 -7.34 -8.12
N ASP A 13 -18.44 -8.57 -7.62
CA ASP A 13 -18.52 -8.84 -6.18
C ASP A 13 -17.40 -8.14 -5.42
N THR A 14 -17.69 -7.79 -4.16
CA THR A 14 -16.76 -7.11 -3.26
C THR A 14 -15.45 -7.90 -3.12
N ASN A 15 -15.50 -9.23 -3.01
CA ASN A 15 -14.30 -10.04 -2.88
C ASN A 15 -13.40 -9.98 -4.12
N SER A 16 -14.01 -9.96 -5.31
CA SER A 16 -13.28 -9.82 -6.58
C SER A 16 -12.61 -8.45 -6.69
N LYS A 17 -13.28 -7.39 -6.24
CA LYS A 17 -12.69 -6.04 -6.17
C LYS A 17 -11.51 -5.99 -5.19
N LEU A 18 -11.63 -6.63 -4.02
CA LEU A 18 -10.54 -6.73 -3.05
C LEU A 18 -9.37 -7.56 -3.59
N LEU A 19 -9.63 -8.62 -4.37
CA LEU A 19 -8.59 -9.39 -5.04
C LEU A 19 -7.86 -8.55 -6.09
N LEU A 20 -8.57 -7.74 -6.87
CA LEU A 20 -7.97 -6.76 -7.79
C LEU A 20 -7.10 -5.74 -7.05
N TYR A 21 -7.54 -5.28 -5.87
CA TYR A 21 -6.71 -4.41 -5.03
C TYR A 21 -5.38 -5.08 -4.68
N LYS A 22 -5.42 -6.31 -4.17
CA LYS A 22 -4.21 -7.05 -3.76
C LYS A 22 -3.27 -7.36 -4.92
N THR A 23 -3.82 -7.67 -6.09
CA THR A 23 -3.06 -8.16 -7.24
C THR A 23 -2.50 -7.04 -8.10
N VAL A 24 -3.22 -5.93 -8.24
CA VAL A 24 -2.86 -4.85 -9.17
C VAL A 24 -2.52 -3.56 -8.45
N PHE A 25 -3.43 -3.05 -7.63
CA PHE A 25 -3.25 -1.74 -7.01
C PHE A 25 -2.14 -1.73 -5.97
N LYS A 26 -2.08 -2.75 -5.12
CA LYS A 26 -1.05 -2.85 -4.08
C LYS A 26 0.35 -2.91 -4.69
N PRO A 27 0.67 -3.80 -5.66
CA PRO A 27 1.98 -3.80 -6.32
C PRO A 27 2.31 -2.50 -7.03
N VAL A 28 1.36 -1.90 -7.76
CA VAL A 28 1.58 -0.60 -8.43
C VAL A 28 1.92 0.50 -7.42
N MET A 29 1.27 0.50 -6.27
CA MET A 29 1.51 1.48 -5.23
C MET A 29 2.81 1.21 -4.47
N THR A 30 3.25 -0.05 -4.33
CA THR A 30 4.41 -0.44 -3.51
C THR A 30 5.68 -0.78 -4.29
N TYR A 31 5.64 -0.86 -5.62
CA TYR A 31 6.77 -1.31 -6.45
C TYR A 31 8.05 -0.53 -6.16
N GLY A 32 7.95 0.80 -6.14
CA GLY A 32 9.09 1.69 -5.91
C GLY A 32 9.40 1.97 -4.44
N PHE A 33 8.79 1.26 -3.48
CA PHE A 33 8.86 1.67 -2.07
C PHE A 33 10.29 1.92 -1.54
N PRO A 34 11.35 1.18 -1.91
CA PRO A 34 12.67 1.45 -1.37
C PRO A 34 13.19 2.84 -1.74
N ALA A 35 12.73 3.40 -2.85
CA ALA A 35 13.13 4.73 -3.31
C ALA A 35 12.41 5.86 -2.56
N TRP A 36 11.22 5.62 -2.02
CA TRP A 36 10.37 6.68 -1.46
C TRP A 36 9.79 6.39 -0.07
N TYR A 37 10.14 5.28 0.58
CA TYR A 37 9.67 4.98 1.95
C TYR A 37 10.06 6.12 2.92
N ASN A 38 11.24 6.71 2.71
CA ASN A 38 11.75 7.83 3.50
C ASN A 38 11.30 9.21 2.99
N CYS A 39 10.34 9.30 2.07
CA CYS A 39 9.78 10.59 1.68
C CYS A 39 9.04 11.26 2.85
N ALA A 40 8.83 12.58 2.76
CA ALA A 40 8.12 13.32 3.80
C ALA A 40 6.75 12.69 4.13
N ALA A 41 6.37 12.72 5.42
CA ALA A 41 5.13 12.13 5.91
C ALA A 41 3.88 12.64 5.16
N THR A 42 3.93 13.86 4.62
CA THR A 42 2.87 14.44 3.78
C THR A 42 2.63 13.64 2.49
N HIS A 43 3.68 13.13 1.85
CA HIS A 43 3.58 12.28 0.66
C HIS A 43 3.04 10.89 1.00
N ARG A 44 3.51 10.29 2.10
CA ARG A 44 2.96 9.01 2.60
C ARG A 44 1.48 9.12 2.94
N LYS A 45 1.07 10.21 3.61
CA LYS A 45 -0.34 10.50 3.91
C LYS A 45 -1.19 10.60 2.65
N LYS A 46 -0.69 11.19 1.56
CA LYS A 46 -1.40 11.24 0.27
C LYS A 46 -1.63 9.85 -0.32
N LEU A 47 -0.66 8.93 -0.19
CA LEU A 47 -0.81 7.55 -0.62
C LEU A 47 -1.86 6.82 0.24
N GLN A 48 -1.84 7.01 1.56
CA GLN A 48 -2.84 6.42 2.46
C GLN A 48 -4.25 6.90 2.11
N ILE A 49 -4.42 8.19 1.82
CA ILE A 49 -5.70 8.76 1.37
C ILE A 49 -6.18 8.09 0.07
N LYS A 50 -5.27 7.84 -0.89
CA LYS A 50 -5.61 7.13 -2.13
C LYS A 50 -6.03 5.68 -1.86
N GLN A 51 -5.30 4.94 -1.02
CA GLN A 51 -5.70 3.60 -0.58
C GLN A 51 -7.10 3.62 0.02
N ASN A 52 -7.34 4.49 1.01
CA ASN A 52 -8.61 4.59 1.72
C ASN A 52 -9.78 4.88 0.77
N ARG A 53 -9.57 5.77 -0.20
CA ARG A 53 -10.59 6.12 -1.20
C ARG A 53 -10.91 4.94 -2.12
N ILE A 54 -9.90 4.17 -2.54
CA ILE A 54 -10.09 2.99 -3.38
C ILE A 54 -10.87 1.92 -2.60
N LEU A 55 -10.48 1.62 -1.36
CA LEU A 55 -11.18 0.62 -0.53
C LEU A 55 -12.64 1.02 -0.27
N LYS A 56 -12.91 2.28 0.10
CA LYS A 56 -14.28 2.78 0.26
C LYS A 56 -15.08 2.71 -1.05
N MET A 57 -14.46 2.95 -2.19
CA MET A 57 -15.11 2.82 -3.49
C MET A 57 -15.49 1.36 -3.80
N MET A 58 -14.58 0.43 -3.52
CA MET A 58 -14.79 -1.01 -3.75
C MET A 58 -15.90 -1.59 -2.87
N LEU A 59 -15.96 -1.15 -1.61
CA LEU A 59 -16.99 -1.54 -0.63
C LEU A 59 -18.31 -0.76 -0.79
N ASN A 60 -18.39 0.17 -1.73
CA ASN A 60 -19.54 1.08 -1.88
C ASN A 60 -19.87 1.88 -0.59
N LEU A 61 -18.85 2.25 0.20
CA LEU A 61 -19.01 3.02 1.43
C LEU A 61 -18.90 4.52 1.20
N GLU A 62 -19.54 5.30 2.07
CA GLU A 62 -19.50 6.76 2.03
C GLU A 62 -18.10 7.33 2.36
N PRO A 63 -17.74 8.52 1.84
CA PRO A 63 -16.42 9.10 2.04
C PRO A 63 -16.08 9.34 3.52
N PHE A 64 -17.06 9.64 4.35
CA PHE A 64 -16.91 9.93 5.78
C PHE A 64 -16.88 8.67 6.67
N HIS A 65 -17.07 7.48 6.11
CA HIS A 65 -16.96 6.23 6.86
C HIS A 65 -15.60 6.13 7.55
N SER A 66 -15.56 5.63 8.80
CA SER A 66 -14.33 5.40 9.55
C SER A 66 -13.32 4.59 8.74
N THR A 67 -12.08 5.08 8.66
CA THR A 67 -11.00 4.37 7.95
C THR A 67 -10.56 3.12 8.69
N ASP A 68 -10.56 3.14 10.03
CA ASP A 68 -10.21 1.97 10.84
C ASP A 68 -11.14 0.80 10.54
N ASP A 69 -12.44 1.05 10.45
CA ASP A 69 -13.42 0.01 10.19
C ASP A 69 -13.30 -0.57 8.78
N VAL A 70 -12.94 0.27 7.79
CA VAL A 70 -12.63 -0.19 6.42
C VAL A 70 -11.44 -1.16 6.44
N HIS A 71 -10.37 -0.82 7.16
CA HIS A 71 -9.18 -1.67 7.24
C HIS A 71 -9.45 -2.97 8.00
N LYS A 72 -10.21 -2.92 9.10
CA LYS A 72 -10.67 -4.11 9.84
C LYS A 72 -11.52 -5.04 8.98
N THR A 73 -12.49 -4.48 8.26
CA THR A 73 -13.42 -5.26 7.42
C THR A 73 -12.72 -5.89 6.22
N THR A 74 -11.80 -5.17 5.58
CA THR A 74 -11.09 -5.67 4.39
C THR A 74 -9.85 -6.52 4.73
N ASN A 75 -9.47 -6.55 6.00
CA ASN A 75 -8.21 -7.12 6.48
C ASN A 75 -7.00 -6.60 5.68
N MET A 76 -7.00 -5.30 5.39
CA MET A 76 -5.93 -4.62 4.65
C MET A 76 -5.11 -3.80 5.63
N GLU A 77 -3.81 -4.03 5.67
CA GLU A 77 -2.88 -3.19 6.40
C GLU A 77 -2.77 -1.78 5.78
N ARG A 78 -2.42 -0.79 6.60
CA ARG A 78 -2.08 0.55 6.13
C ARG A 78 -0.72 0.52 5.45
N ILE A 79 -0.42 1.59 4.72
CA ILE A 79 0.84 1.72 4.01
C ILE A 79 2.03 1.72 4.98
N ASP A 80 1.93 2.46 6.08
CA ASP A 80 3.02 2.51 7.06
C ASP A 80 3.22 1.15 7.77
N ASP A 81 2.13 0.46 8.14
CA ASP A 81 2.21 -0.89 8.72
C ASP A 81 2.88 -1.88 7.76
N TRP A 82 2.55 -1.78 6.46
CA TRP A 82 3.19 -2.57 5.42
C TRP A 82 4.68 -2.29 5.33
N PHE A 83 5.12 -1.03 5.42
CA PHE A 83 6.54 -0.69 5.42
C PHE A 83 7.27 -1.29 6.61
N GLN A 84 6.73 -1.15 7.82
CA GLN A 84 7.35 -1.71 9.02
C GLN A 84 7.56 -3.22 8.91
N ARG A 85 6.65 -3.91 8.22
CA ARG A 85 6.76 -5.35 7.97
C ARG A 85 7.77 -5.73 6.87
N VAL A 86 7.97 -4.89 5.86
CA VAL A 86 8.78 -5.21 4.66
C VAL A 86 10.19 -4.64 4.74
N LEU A 87 10.38 -3.48 5.37
CA LEU A 87 11.67 -2.80 5.49
C LEU A 87 12.77 -3.68 6.13
N PRO A 88 12.53 -4.40 7.24
CA PRO A 88 13.58 -5.22 7.85
C PRO A 88 14.09 -6.31 6.90
N LYS A 89 13.19 -6.92 6.13
CA LYS A 89 13.54 -7.97 5.15
C LYS A 89 14.33 -7.39 3.99
N PHE A 90 13.96 -6.19 3.53
CA PHE A 90 14.67 -5.49 2.48
C PHE A 90 16.11 -5.17 2.92
N TRP A 91 16.28 -4.57 4.09
CA TRP A 91 17.60 -4.21 4.62
C TRP A 91 18.49 -5.42 4.90
N MET A 92 17.93 -6.49 5.47
CA MET A 92 18.66 -7.75 5.64
C MET A 92 19.16 -8.30 4.31
N GLY A 93 18.36 -8.17 3.24
CA GLY A 93 18.75 -8.52 1.88
C GLY A 93 19.88 -7.64 1.32
N CYS A 94 19.85 -6.34 1.57
CA CYS A 94 20.93 -5.42 1.19
C CYS A 94 22.25 -5.76 1.88
N THR A 95 22.23 -5.96 3.19
CA THR A 95 23.44 -6.30 3.98
C THR A 95 24.02 -7.67 3.60
N SER A 96 23.17 -8.65 3.28
CA SER A 96 23.61 -10.00 2.92
C SER A 96 24.08 -10.12 1.46
N SER A 97 23.88 -9.09 0.64
CA SER A 97 24.23 -9.14 -0.77
C SER A 97 25.74 -9.04 -0.99
N ALA A 98 26.25 -9.69 -2.05
CA ALA A 98 27.67 -9.61 -2.41
C ALA A 98 28.09 -8.25 -2.99
N ASN A 99 27.13 -7.36 -3.28
CA ASN A 99 27.42 -6.06 -3.88
C ASN A 99 27.82 -5.06 -2.78
N PRO A 100 29.06 -4.53 -2.80
CA PRO A 100 29.53 -3.61 -1.77
C PRO A 100 28.71 -2.31 -1.72
N LEU A 101 28.15 -1.85 -2.84
CA LEU A 101 27.33 -0.63 -2.88
C LEU A 101 26.04 -0.76 -2.07
N LEU A 102 25.47 -1.97 -1.99
CA LEU A 102 24.25 -2.21 -1.23
C LEU A 102 24.51 -2.36 0.27
N GLN A 103 25.72 -2.80 0.65
CA GLN A 103 26.14 -2.90 2.05
C GLN A 103 26.38 -1.53 2.69
N HIS A 104 26.80 -0.54 1.90
CA HIS A 104 27.09 0.81 2.36
C HIS A 104 25.90 1.76 2.29
N LEU A 105 24.71 1.28 1.91
CA LEU A 105 23.51 2.13 1.92
C LEU A 105 23.24 2.60 3.36
N PRO A 106 23.07 3.91 3.60
CA PRO A 106 22.76 4.41 4.93
C PRO A 106 21.40 3.84 5.34
N VAL A 107 21.41 3.00 6.37
CA VAL A 107 20.18 2.57 7.02
C VAL A 107 19.68 3.77 7.81
N ILE A 108 18.84 4.60 7.18
CA ILE A 108 18.22 5.74 7.85
C ILE A 108 17.11 5.18 8.74
N LEU A 109 17.48 4.91 9.99
CA LEU A 109 16.58 4.60 11.10
C LEU A 109 16.20 5.94 11.73
N ASP A 110 14.98 6.40 11.48
CA ASP A 110 14.30 7.43 12.29
C ASP A 110 13.30 6.74 13.24
#